data_AF-A0A5D0MR34-F1
#
_entry.id   AF-A0A5D0MR34-F1
#
_cell.length_a   1.000
_cell.length_b   1.000
_cell.length_c   1.000
_cell.angle_alpha   90.00
_cell.angle_beta   90.00
_cell.angle_gamma   90.00
#
_symmetry.space_group_name_H-M   'P 1'
#
loop_
_entity.id
_entity.type
_entity.pdbx_description
1 polymer ?
#
loop_
_entity_poly.entity_id
_entity_poly.type
_entity_poly.pdbx_seq_one_letter_code
_entity_poly.pdbx_strand_id
1 'polypeptide(L)'
;MKKSVEIVKFKQMYNFIIFLLTKSCSEIPLEKINKELRNYVITGICECISDENDEFYGKCCGTFYLTSISKEEGIFSADDYFLFFSNIGIFIFHSDNKGHLKECEFFYESEYFPEFYLEILKEFKTDSGFENYMKYLKVNDVKLRTLTELKDIFKYEKTNVIEVE
;
A
#
# COMPACT_ATOMS: atom_id res chain seq x y z
N MET A 1 14.13 15.26 12.66
CA MET A 1 12.98 14.36 12.92
C MET A 1 12.67 13.63 11.63
N LYS A 2 12.42 12.31 11.67
CA LYS A 2 11.87 11.60 10.50
C LYS A 2 10.48 12.19 10.21
N LYS A 3 10.17 12.40 8.93
CA LYS A 3 8.91 12.98 8.47
C LYS A 3 7.77 11.99 8.77
N SER A 4 6.68 12.49 9.35
CA SER A 4 5.47 11.69 9.60
C SER A 4 4.25 12.44 9.09
N VAL A 5 3.40 11.78 8.32
CA VAL A 5 2.22 12.39 7.68
C VAL A 5 1.00 11.52 7.92
N GLU A 6 -0.10 12.10 8.41
CA GLU A 6 -1.37 11.40 8.60
C GLU A 6 -1.86 10.75 7.30
N ILE A 7 -2.23 9.47 7.37
CA ILE A 7 -2.61 8.68 6.20
C ILE A 7 -3.83 9.25 5.47
N VAL A 8 -4.74 9.88 6.23
CA VAL A 8 -5.99 10.49 5.71
C VAL A 8 -5.74 11.67 4.77
N LYS A 9 -4.53 12.24 4.75
CA LYS A 9 -4.15 13.29 3.79
C LYS A 9 -4.02 12.75 2.38
N PHE A 10 -3.68 11.47 2.22
CA PHE A 10 -3.61 10.78 0.93
C PHE A 10 -4.95 10.12 0.59
N LYS A 11 -5.98 10.93 0.33
CA LYS A 11 -7.39 10.49 0.26
C LYS A 11 -7.62 9.29 -0.66
N GLN A 12 -7.06 9.30 -1.87
CA GLN A 12 -7.28 8.23 -2.83
C GLN A 12 -6.63 6.92 -2.37
N MET A 13 -5.41 7.00 -1.85
CA MET A 13 -4.70 5.86 -1.29
C MET A 13 -5.43 5.32 -0.04
N TYR A 14 -5.84 6.19 0.88
CA TYR A 14 -6.62 5.81 2.06
C TYR A 14 -7.90 5.05 1.66
N ASN A 15 -8.63 5.56 0.66
CA ASN A 15 -9.81 4.90 0.11
C ASN A 15 -9.50 3.57 -0.59
N PHE A 16 -8.28 3.41 -1.10
CA PHE A 16 -7.81 2.19 -1.72
C PHE A 16 -7.48 1.12 -0.68
N ILE A 17 -6.72 1.46 0.38
CA ILE A 17 -6.47 0.53 1.50
C ILE A 17 -7.80 0.05 2.08
N ILE A 18 -8.73 0.96 2.40
CA ILE A 18 -10.04 0.57 2.95
C ILE A 18 -10.74 -0.43 2.05
N PHE A 19 -10.72 -0.18 0.73
CA PHE A 19 -11.34 -1.07 -0.23
C PHE A 19 -10.70 -2.47 -0.19
N LEU A 20 -9.37 -2.54 -0.19
CA LEU A 20 -8.64 -3.82 -0.10
C LEU A 20 -8.92 -4.53 1.22
N LEU A 21 -8.78 -3.84 2.35
CA LEU A 21 -9.01 -4.41 3.68
C LEU A 21 -10.45 -4.91 3.88
N THR A 22 -11.44 -4.18 3.38
CA THR A 22 -12.84 -4.62 3.45
C THR A 22 -13.07 -5.86 2.60
N LYS A 23 -12.29 -6.04 1.53
CA LYS A 23 -12.36 -7.21 0.66
C LYS A 23 -11.62 -8.42 1.24
N SER A 24 -10.47 -8.19 1.89
CA SER A 24 -9.62 -9.25 2.45
C SER A 24 -10.05 -9.69 3.85
N CYS A 25 -10.55 -8.77 4.68
CA CYS A 25 -10.95 -9.00 6.07
C CYS A 25 -12.46 -8.79 6.21
N SER A 26 -13.24 -9.61 5.50
CA SER A 26 -14.69 -9.45 5.35
C SER A 26 -15.50 -9.51 6.65
N GLU A 27 -14.92 -10.10 7.69
CA GLU A 27 -15.43 -10.23 9.05
C GLU A 27 -15.30 -8.94 9.87
N ILE A 28 -14.41 -8.02 9.47
CA ILE A 28 -14.21 -6.73 10.14
C ILE A 28 -15.13 -5.69 9.50
N PRO A 29 -16.05 -5.06 10.27
CA PRO A 29 -16.91 -4.01 9.72
C PRO A 29 -16.14 -2.83 9.14
N LEU A 30 -16.62 -2.29 8.01
CA LEU A 30 -16.04 -1.13 7.33
C LEU A 30 -15.83 0.07 8.26
N GLU A 31 -16.76 0.32 9.19
CA GLU A 31 -16.68 1.41 10.16
C GLU A 31 -15.52 1.21 11.13
N LYS A 32 -15.25 -0.03 11.53
CA LYS A 32 -14.10 -0.38 12.40
C LYS A 32 -12.79 -0.15 11.66
N ILE A 33 -12.66 -0.63 10.42
CA ILE A 33 -11.48 -0.39 9.57
C ILE A 33 -11.23 1.10 9.40
N ASN A 34 -12.29 1.88 9.11
CA ASN A 34 -12.18 3.33 8.98
C ASN A 34 -11.75 4.02 10.28
N LYS A 35 -12.35 3.64 11.42
CA LYS A 35 -11.99 4.22 12.72
C LYS A 35 -10.52 3.95 13.05
N GLU A 36 -10.07 2.72 12.80
CA GLU A 36 -8.71 2.29 13.03
C GLU A 36 -7.73 3.08 12.15
N LEU A 37 -7.90 3.04 10.82
CA LEU A 37 -6.97 3.68 9.87
C LEU A 37 -6.83 5.19 10.04
N ARG A 38 -7.84 5.89 10.58
CA ARG A 38 -7.74 7.33 10.86
C ARG A 38 -6.66 7.69 11.88
N ASN A 39 -6.25 6.74 12.71
CA ASN A 39 -5.24 6.93 13.74
C ASN A 39 -3.80 6.69 13.22
N TYR A 40 -3.59 6.49 11.92
CA TYR A 40 -2.27 6.15 11.39
C TYR A 40 -1.55 7.34 10.78
N VAL A 41 -0.24 7.34 11.00
CA VAL A 41 0.71 8.18 10.25
C VAL A 41 1.62 7.30 9.41
N ILE A 42 1.90 7.73 8.19
CA ILE A 42 2.98 7.20 7.37
C ILE A 42 4.28 7.79 7.90
N THR A 43 5.23 6.93 8.28
CA THR A 43 6.52 7.33 8.88
C THR A 43 7.70 7.20 7.93
N GLY A 44 7.47 6.57 6.77
CA GLY A 44 8.45 6.44 5.70
C GLY A 44 7.93 5.57 4.56
N ILE A 45 8.72 5.49 3.50
CA ILE A 45 8.49 4.60 2.36
C ILE A 45 9.74 3.76 2.11
N CYS A 46 9.59 2.68 1.35
CA CYS A 46 10.73 1.93 0.87
C CYS A 46 11.53 2.75 -0.16
N GLU A 47 12.86 2.69 -0.04
CA GLU A 47 13.78 3.39 -0.95
C GLU A 47 14.33 2.47 -2.06
N CYS A 48 13.98 1.18 -2.03
CA CYS A 48 14.42 0.23 -3.04
C CYS A 48 13.91 0.62 -4.42
N ILE A 49 14.82 0.62 -5.38
CA ILE A 49 14.53 0.64 -6.82
C ILE A 49 15.07 -0.70 -7.30
N SER A 50 14.21 -1.59 -7.79
CA SER A 50 14.66 -2.89 -8.30
C SER A 50 15.57 -2.67 -9.50
N ASP A 51 16.70 -3.37 -9.52
CA ASP A 51 17.59 -3.41 -10.68
C ASP A 51 17.44 -4.73 -11.45
N GLU A 52 18.10 -4.82 -12.61
CA GLU A 52 17.99 -5.96 -13.53
C GLU A 52 18.38 -7.33 -12.95
N ASN A 53 19.00 -7.36 -11.76
CA ASN A 53 19.42 -8.57 -11.07
C ASN A 53 18.51 -8.96 -9.90
N ASP A 54 17.48 -8.17 -9.58
CA ASP A 54 16.50 -8.50 -8.54
C ASP A 54 15.43 -9.48 -9.06
N GLU A 55 15.00 -10.41 -8.21
CA GLU A 55 13.86 -11.32 -8.51
C GLU A 55 12.54 -10.54 -8.74
N PHE A 56 12.48 -9.30 -8.23
CA PHE A 56 11.39 -8.35 -8.42
C PHE A 56 11.68 -7.31 -9.52
N TYR A 57 12.67 -7.56 -10.39
CA TYR A 57 12.91 -6.73 -11.57
C TYR A 57 11.66 -6.67 -12.44
N GLY A 58 11.23 -5.46 -12.81
CA GLY A 58 9.96 -5.23 -13.50
C GLY A 58 8.74 -5.10 -12.59
N LYS A 59 8.87 -5.13 -11.26
CA LYS A 59 7.80 -4.73 -10.33
C LYS A 59 8.06 -3.35 -9.77
N CYS A 60 7.00 -2.57 -9.59
CA CYS A 60 7.09 -1.28 -8.93
C CYS A 60 6.76 -1.45 -7.44
N CYS A 61 7.76 -1.27 -6.57
CA CYS A 61 7.57 -1.28 -5.13
C CYS A 61 6.91 0.02 -4.65
N GLY A 62 5.82 -0.13 -3.90
CA GLY A 62 5.06 0.92 -3.26
C GLY A 62 4.96 0.77 -1.74
N THR A 63 5.93 0.09 -1.10
CA THR A 63 5.90 -0.16 0.34
C THR A 63 5.99 1.13 1.16
N PHE A 64 5.15 1.22 2.21
CA PHE A 64 5.23 2.29 3.22
C PHE A 64 5.00 1.78 4.63
N TYR A 65 5.60 2.49 5.58
CA TYR A 65 5.58 2.14 6.99
C TYR A 65 4.58 2.99 7.74
N LEU A 66 3.87 2.35 8.66
CA LEU A 66 2.78 2.93 9.41
C LEU A 66 3.08 2.91 10.90
N THR A 67 2.48 3.85 11.62
CA THR A 67 2.45 3.82 13.08
C THR A 67 1.09 4.32 13.52
N SER A 68 0.42 3.54 14.37
CA SER A 68 -0.81 3.97 15.04
C SER A 68 -0.47 4.97 16.14
N ILE A 69 -1.22 6.08 16.20
CA ILE A 69 -1.18 7.03 17.32
C ILE A 69 -2.09 6.60 18.48
N SER A 70 -2.91 5.55 18.27
CA SER A 70 -3.76 4.99 19.31
C SER A 70 -2.95 4.23 20.36
N LYS A 71 -3.49 4.16 21.57
CA LYS A 71 -2.95 3.30 22.65
C LYS A 71 -3.80 2.05 22.88
N GLU A 72 -4.97 1.97 22.24
CA GLU A 72 -5.87 0.81 22.28
C GLU A 72 -5.24 -0.39 21.55
N GLU A 73 -5.79 -1.59 21.73
CA GLU A 73 -5.44 -2.72 20.86
C GLU A 73 -6.00 -2.46 19.45
N GLY A 74 -5.26 -2.92 18.45
CA GLY A 74 -5.68 -2.88 17.06
C GLY A 74 -6.74 -3.91 16.75
N ILE A 75 -7.21 -3.90 15.51
CA ILE A 75 -8.35 -4.74 15.08
C ILE A 75 -7.93 -5.97 14.26
N PHE A 76 -6.65 -6.09 13.93
CA PHE A 76 -6.09 -7.21 13.17
C PHE A 76 -5.44 -8.22 14.14
N SER A 77 -5.22 -9.45 13.67
CA SER A 77 -4.41 -10.44 14.40
C SER A 77 -3.03 -9.86 14.71
N ALA A 78 -2.49 -10.13 15.90
CA ALA A 78 -1.20 -9.58 16.34
C ALA A 78 -0.01 -10.35 15.74
N ASP A 79 1.05 -9.62 15.38
CA ASP A 79 2.27 -10.15 14.75
C ASP A 79 2.05 -11.00 13.49
N ASP A 80 1.02 -10.64 12.73
CA ASP A 80 0.52 -11.40 11.59
C ASP A 80 0.77 -10.63 10.28
N TYR A 81 0.59 -11.31 9.15
CA TYR A 81 0.46 -10.67 7.86
C TYR A 81 -0.63 -11.33 7.03
N PHE A 82 -1.36 -10.53 6.28
CA PHE A 82 -2.30 -11.04 5.30
C PHE A 82 -1.92 -10.59 3.91
N LEU A 83 -1.96 -11.55 2.99
CA LEU A 83 -1.56 -11.37 1.61
C LEU A 83 -2.78 -11.44 0.71
N PHE A 84 -2.86 -10.46 -0.18
CA PHE A 84 -3.82 -10.45 -1.27
C PHE A 84 -3.06 -10.44 -2.60
N PHE A 85 -3.33 -11.45 -3.43
CA PHE A 85 -2.75 -11.58 -4.77
C PHE A 85 -3.78 -11.23 -5.84
N SER A 86 -3.34 -10.49 -6.86
CA SER A 86 -4.14 -10.10 -8.01
C SER A 86 -3.30 -10.00 -9.29
N ASN A 87 -3.99 -9.82 -10.41
CA ASN A 87 -3.42 -9.55 -11.72
C ASN A 87 -2.72 -8.19 -11.80
N ILE A 88 -3.01 -7.24 -10.91
CA ILE A 88 -2.31 -5.96 -10.86
C ILE A 88 -1.12 -5.96 -9.90
N GLY A 89 -0.91 -7.04 -9.14
CA GLY A 89 0.20 -7.17 -8.22
C GLY A 89 -0.12 -7.88 -6.91
N ILE A 90 0.85 -7.83 -6.00
CA ILE A 90 0.81 -8.42 -4.65
C ILE A 90 0.67 -7.31 -3.61
N PHE A 91 -0.21 -7.52 -2.65
CA PHE A 91 -0.49 -6.59 -1.57
C PHE A 91 -0.31 -7.33 -0.25
N ILE A 92 0.56 -6.83 0.62
CA ILE A 92 0.85 -7.47 1.90
C ILE A 92 0.65 -6.42 2.99
N PHE A 93 -0.07 -6.78 4.03
CA PHE A 93 -0.31 -5.92 5.18
C PHE A 93 0.21 -6.63 6.42
N HIS A 94 1.10 -5.99 7.15
CA HIS A 94 1.68 -6.54 8.37
C HIS A 94 1.12 -5.83 9.59
N SER A 95 0.81 -6.60 10.62
CA SER A 95 0.44 -6.07 11.93
C SER A 95 1.60 -6.13 12.92
N ASP A 96 1.54 -5.27 13.94
CA ASP A 96 2.40 -5.33 15.11
C ASP A 96 1.81 -6.24 16.20
N ASN A 97 2.53 -6.34 17.31
CA ASN A 97 2.15 -7.16 18.46
C ASN A 97 0.89 -6.70 19.19
N LYS A 98 0.29 -5.57 18.78
CA LYS A 98 -1.00 -5.08 19.27
C LYS A 98 -2.10 -5.22 18.24
N GLY A 99 -1.82 -5.76 17.05
CA GLY A 99 -2.81 -5.88 15.98
C GLY A 99 -3.03 -4.58 15.20
N HIS A 100 -2.11 -3.62 15.26
CA HIS A 100 -2.12 -2.43 14.40
C HIS A 100 -1.30 -2.66 13.14
N LEU A 101 -1.68 -2.06 12.01
CA LEU A 101 -0.85 -2.13 10.80
C LEU A 101 0.48 -1.39 10.98
N LYS A 102 1.60 -2.07 10.77
CA LYS A 102 2.94 -1.46 10.84
C LYS A 102 3.56 -1.23 9.46
N GLU A 103 3.12 -1.96 8.46
CA GLU A 103 3.69 -1.93 7.12
C GLU A 103 2.65 -2.38 6.10
N CYS A 104 2.64 -1.69 4.96
CA CYS A 104 1.86 -2.09 3.81
C CYS A 104 2.78 -2.17 2.60
N GLU A 105 2.93 -3.36 2.05
CA GLU A 105 3.74 -3.64 0.88
C GLU A 105 2.86 -3.74 -0.37
N PHE A 106 3.29 -3.06 -1.42
CA PHE A 106 2.59 -3.01 -2.70
C PHE A 106 3.57 -3.32 -3.82
N PHE A 107 3.46 -4.51 -4.40
CA PHE A 107 4.28 -4.93 -5.53
C PHE A 107 3.42 -4.93 -6.78
N TYR A 108 3.35 -3.77 -7.43
CA TYR A 108 2.57 -3.62 -8.66
C TYR A 108 3.32 -4.25 -9.85
N GLU A 109 2.57 -4.90 -10.74
CA GLU A 109 3.11 -5.37 -12.02
C GLU A 109 3.60 -4.19 -12.87
N SER A 110 4.66 -4.37 -13.69
CA SER A 110 5.28 -3.28 -14.47
C SER A 110 4.30 -2.46 -15.30
N GLU A 111 3.21 -3.06 -15.78
CA GLU A 111 2.27 -2.37 -16.65
C GLU A 111 1.20 -1.56 -15.88
N TYR A 112 1.10 -1.71 -14.56
CA TYR A 112 0.10 -1.07 -13.71
C TYR A 112 0.76 -0.28 -12.59
N PHE A 113 0.46 1.01 -12.48
CA PHE A 113 0.90 1.81 -11.33
C PHE A 113 -0.18 2.76 -10.84
N PRO A 114 -0.53 2.77 -9.55
CA PRO A 114 -1.56 3.66 -9.05
C PRO A 114 -1.11 5.11 -9.05
N GLU A 115 -1.86 5.97 -9.74
CA GLU A 115 -1.60 7.41 -9.80
C GLU A 115 -1.52 8.05 -8.42
N PHE A 116 -2.42 7.64 -7.52
CA PHE A 116 -2.48 8.19 -6.17
C PHE A 116 -1.24 7.90 -5.34
N TYR A 117 -0.42 6.90 -5.71
CA TYR A 117 0.80 6.59 -4.98
C TYR A 117 1.91 7.61 -5.27
N LEU A 118 1.84 8.32 -6.41
CA LEU A 118 2.76 9.41 -6.74
C LEU A 118 2.70 10.55 -5.71
N GLU A 119 1.55 10.76 -5.05
CA GLU A 119 1.40 11.74 -3.97
C GLU A 119 2.27 11.38 -2.76
N ILE A 120 2.31 10.09 -2.39
CA ILE A 120 3.15 9.60 -1.30
C ILE A 120 4.63 9.74 -1.69
N LEU A 121 4.99 9.30 -2.89
CA LEU A 121 6.37 9.41 -3.38
C LEU A 121 6.87 10.86 -3.36
N LYS A 122 6.05 11.80 -3.83
CA LYS A 122 6.37 13.23 -3.82
C LYS A 122 6.51 13.79 -2.41
N GLU A 123 5.71 13.29 -1.46
CA GLU A 123 5.78 13.73 -0.08
C GLU A 123 7.04 13.21 0.63
N PHE A 124 7.47 11.98 0.36
CA PHE A 124 8.55 11.33 1.14
C PHE A 124 9.92 11.30 0.45
N LYS A 125 10.00 11.34 -0.89
CA LYS A 125 11.28 11.42 -1.61
C LYS A 125 11.75 12.87 -1.74
N THR A 126 13.06 13.04 -1.92
CA THR A 126 13.62 14.32 -2.39
C THR A 126 13.14 14.60 -3.81
N ASP A 127 13.19 15.86 -4.25
CA ASP A 127 12.85 16.23 -5.63
C ASP A 127 13.62 15.39 -6.66
N SER A 128 14.93 15.21 -6.44
CA SER A 128 15.78 14.36 -7.28
C SER A 128 15.39 12.88 -7.25
N GLY A 129 15.00 12.36 -6.09
CA GLY A 129 14.54 10.99 -5.93
C GLY A 129 13.21 10.75 -6.64
N PHE A 130 12.29 11.70 -6.53
CA PHE A 130 11.02 11.67 -7.24
C PHE A 130 11.22 11.72 -8.76
N GLU A 131 12.06 12.62 -9.27
CA GLU A 131 12.38 12.70 -10.71
C GLU A 131 12.99 11.41 -11.25
N ASN A 132 13.90 10.77 -10.50
CA ASN A 132 14.50 9.51 -10.91
C ASN A 132 13.45 8.38 -10.97
N TYR A 133 12.54 8.34 -10.00
CA TYR A 133 11.42 7.40 -10.03
C TYR A 133 10.51 7.62 -11.25
N MET A 134 10.18 8.88 -11.56
CA MET A 134 9.38 9.21 -12.75
C MET A 134 10.07 8.83 -14.06
N LYS A 135 11.40 8.93 -14.13
CA LYS A 135 12.18 8.44 -15.29
C LYS A 135 12.07 6.93 -15.42
N TYR A 136 12.20 6.19 -14.32
CA TYR A 136 12.03 4.73 -14.31
C TYR A 136 10.64 4.31 -14.81
N LEU A 137 9.57 4.94 -14.32
CA LEU A 137 8.21 4.65 -14.80
C LEU A 137 8.05 4.93 -16.31
N LYS A 138 8.67 5.99 -16.82
CA LYS A 138 8.63 6.31 -18.26
C LYS A 138 9.42 5.31 -19.12
N VAL A 139 10.59 4.88 -18.64
CA VAL A 139 11.44 3.91 -19.35
C VAL A 139 10.72 2.58 -19.55
N ASN A 140 9.88 2.19 -18.58
CA ASN A 140 9.13 0.93 -18.62
C ASN A 140 7.72 1.07 -19.23
N ASP A 141 7.36 2.20 -19.84
CA ASP A 141 6.03 2.49 -20.42
C ASP A 141 4.87 2.14 -19.46
N VAL A 142 5.07 2.42 -18.16
CA VAL A 142 4.14 2.04 -17.11
C VAL A 142 2.84 2.84 -17.25
N LYS A 143 1.69 2.14 -17.29
CA LYS A 143 0.39 2.81 -17.36
C LYS A 143 -0.06 3.19 -15.97
N LEU A 144 -0.14 4.50 -15.77
CA LEU A 144 -0.78 5.08 -14.60
C LEU A 144 -2.28 4.73 -14.58
N ARG A 145 -2.77 4.26 -13.42
CA ARG A 145 -4.16 3.87 -13.19
C ARG A 145 -4.77 4.68 -12.07
N THR A 146 -5.95 5.22 -12.34
CA THR A 146 -6.77 5.92 -11.35
C THR A 146 -7.35 4.95 -10.32
N LEU A 147 -7.76 5.46 -9.15
CA LEU A 147 -8.48 4.66 -8.15
C LEU A 147 -9.72 3.98 -8.72
N THR A 148 -10.46 4.67 -9.59
CA THR A 148 -11.69 4.15 -10.20
C THR A 148 -11.39 2.96 -11.09
N GLU A 149 -10.41 3.05 -11.99
CA GLU A 149 -9.99 1.95 -12.85
C GLU A 149 -9.54 0.73 -12.04
N LEU A 150 -8.74 0.96 -10.99
CA LEU A 150 -8.25 -0.12 -10.12
C LEU A 150 -9.42 -0.82 -9.42
N LYS A 151 -10.36 -0.06 -8.84
CA LYS A 151 -11.57 -0.64 -8.23
C LYS A 151 -12.42 -1.41 -9.24
N ASP A 152 -12.51 -0.92 -10.48
CA ASP A 152 -13.25 -1.62 -11.53
C ASP A 152 -12.56 -2.92 -11.93
N ILE A 153 -11.22 -2.97 -12.05
CA ILE A 153 -10.48 -4.23 -12.27
C ILE A 153 -10.81 -5.22 -11.15
N PHE A 154 -10.71 -4.79 -9.89
CA PHE A 154 -10.97 -5.65 -8.73
C PHE A 154 -12.42 -6.12 -8.59
N LYS A 155 -13.41 -5.48 -9.23
CA LYS A 155 -14.79 -5.99 -9.22
C LYS A 155 -14.93 -7.32 -9.94
N TYR A 156 -14.14 -7.54 -10.98
CA TYR A 156 -14.26 -8.70 -11.87
C TYR A 156 -13.21 -9.78 -11.60
N GLU A 157 -12.32 -9.51 -10.66
CA GLU A 157 -11.16 -10.35 -10.43
C GLU A 157 -11.39 -11.39 -9.33
N LYS A 158 -10.97 -12.65 -9.58
CA LYS A 158 -10.87 -13.66 -8.52
C LYS A 158 -9.74 -13.28 -7.59
N THR A 159 -10.13 -12.90 -6.40
CA THR A 159 -9.26 -12.46 -5.32
C THR A 159 -8.90 -13.67 -4.47
N ASN A 160 -7.64 -14.07 -4.47
CA ASN A 160 -7.15 -15.09 -3.54
C ASN A 160 -6.55 -14.36 -2.33
N VAL A 161 -7.19 -14.52 -1.18
CA VAL A 161 -6.64 -14.11 0.12
C VAL A 161 -5.90 -15.32 0.67
N ILE A 162 -4.62 -15.15 0.99
CA ILE A 162 -3.83 -16.16 1.68
C ILE A 162 -3.54 -15.60 3.07
N GLU A 163 -4.20 -16.17 4.07
CA GLU A 163 -3.81 -16.03 5.47
C GLU A 163 -2.68 -17.01 5.72
N VAL A 164 -1.56 -16.55 6.28
CA VAL A 164 -0.41 -17.42 6.60
C VAL A 164 -0.11 -17.27 8.08
N GLU A 165 -0.33 -18.34 8.84
CA GLU A 165 0.03 -18.47 10.25
C GLU A 165 1.56 -18.49 10.49
#